data_AF-A0A0R1PG39-F1
#
_entry.id   AF-A0A0R1PG39-F1
#
_cell.length_a   1.000
_cell.length_b   1.000
_cell.length_c   1.000
_cell.angle_alpha   90.00
_cell.angle_beta   90.00
_cell.angle_gamma   90.00
#
_symmetry.space_group_name_H-M   'P 1'
#
loop_
_entity.id
_entity.type
_entity.pdbx_description
1 polymer ?
#
loop_
_entity_poly.entity_id
_entity_poly.type
_entity_poly.pdbx_seq_one_letter_code
_entity_poly.pdbx_strand_id
1 'polypeptide(L)'
;MNYKEQRKALSLLIDFRRELNLMNNHNETNQQIVESLNDGIFKLSKEKCQGLAFDNLVHDLVQRISLKIANGDVSFNAETRKVWSAIVNMKKGPSDNSLAYTLLNLFHR
;
A
#
# COMPACT_ATOMS: atom_id res chain seq x y z
N MET A 1 2.84 12.80 -8.66
CA MET A 1 3.70 13.02 -7.48
C MET A 1 5.02 13.61 -7.95
N ASN A 2 5.59 14.57 -7.22
CA ASN A 2 6.96 15.02 -7.45
C ASN A 2 7.98 14.01 -6.89
N TYR A 3 9.27 14.17 -7.22
CA TYR A 3 10.31 13.23 -6.79
C TYR A 3 10.37 13.00 -5.26
N LYS A 4 10.18 14.05 -4.45
CA LYS A 4 10.19 13.91 -2.98
C LYS A 4 9.00 13.08 -2.49
N GLU A 5 7.83 13.31 -3.06
CA GLU A 5 6.62 12.53 -2.78
C GLU A 5 6.79 11.06 -3.21
N GLN A 6 7.39 10.81 -4.37
CA GLN A 6 7.68 9.44 -4.84
C GLN A 6 8.62 8.70 -3.89
N ARG A 7 9.70 9.36 -3.44
CA ARG A 7 10.63 8.79 -2.44
C ARG A 7 9.93 8.50 -1.12
N LYS A 8 9.05 9.40 -0.67
CA LYS A 8 8.26 9.19 0.55
C LYS A 8 7.27 8.03 0.40
N ALA A 9 6.59 7.91 -0.73
CA ALA A 9 5.67 6.81 -1.01
C ALA A 9 6.40 5.45 -0.99
N LEU A 10 7.58 5.38 -1.63
CA LEU A 10 8.41 4.17 -1.59
C LEU A 10 8.85 3.82 -0.16
N SER A 11 9.25 4.81 0.64
CA SER A 11 9.60 4.59 2.05
C SER A 11 8.44 4.00 2.84
N LEU A 12 7.24 4.58 2.71
CA LEU A 12 6.06 4.10 3.41
C LEU A 12 5.68 2.67 3.00
N LEU A 13 5.80 2.32 1.71
CA LEU A 13 5.56 0.95 1.25
C LEU A 13 6.55 -0.04 1.86
N ILE A 14 7.83 0.34 1.97
CA ILE A 14 8.88 -0.47 2.61
C ILE A 14 8.59 -0.65 4.10
N ASP A 15 8.21 0.42 4.80
CA ASP A 15 7.88 0.40 6.22
C ASP A 15 6.64 -0.47 6.46
N PHE A 16 5.59 -0.32 5.66
CA PHE A 16 4.37 -1.12 5.76
C PHE A 16 4.66 -2.62 5.58
N ARG A 17 5.45 -2.97 4.57
CA ARG A 17 5.91 -4.36 4.36
C ARG A 17 6.67 -4.88 5.58
N ARG A 18 7.59 -4.09 6.13
CA ARG A 18 8.39 -4.49 7.30
C ARG A 18 7.48 -4.78 8.49
N GLU A 19 6.56 -3.88 8.80
CA GLU A 19 5.62 -4.05 9.91
C GLU A 19 4.71 -5.27 9.71
N LEU A 20 4.21 -5.51 8.49
CA LEU A 20 3.45 -6.72 8.18
C LEU A 20 4.25 -8.01 8.39
N ASN A 21 5.54 -8.02 8.00
CA ASN A 21 6.41 -9.18 8.17
C ASN A 21 6.73 -9.49 9.64
N LEU A 22 6.79 -8.46 10.50
CA LEU A 22 7.01 -8.62 11.94
C LEU A 22 5.78 -9.19 12.64
N MET A 23 4.59 -9.01 12.08
CA MET A 23 3.37 -9.63 12.55
C MET A 23 3.34 -11.11 12.13
N ASN A 24 3.76 -11.99 13.04
CA ASN A 24 3.89 -13.44 12.87
C ASN A 24 2.76 -14.06 12.01
N ASN A 25 3.12 -14.49 10.80
CA ASN A 25 2.27 -14.41 9.61
C ASN A 25 1.49 -15.70 9.31
N HIS A 26 0.74 -16.23 10.28
CA HIS A 26 -0.17 -17.37 10.02
C HIS A 26 -1.42 -17.00 9.20
N ASN A 27 -1.55 -15.74 8.80
CA ASN A 27 -2.66 -15.25 8.01
C ASN A 27 -2.28 -15.23 6.52
N GLU A 28 -2.99 -16.01 5.71
CA GLU A 28 -2.75 -16.15 4.27
C GLU A 28 -2.89 -14.81 3.52
N THR A 29 -3.89 -13.99 3.87
CA THR A 29 -4.09 -12.67 3.26
C THR A 29 -2.88 -11.76 3.50
N ASN A 30 -2.34 -11.73 4.72
CA ASN A 30 -1.16 -10.95 5.07
C ASN A 30 0.06 -11.43 4.27
N GLN A 31 0.27 -12.74 4.10
CA GLN A 31 1.34 -13.29 3.25
C GLN A 31 1.21 -12.82 1.80
N GLN A 32 0.02 -12.92 1.21
CA GLN A 32 -0.22 -12.47 -0.16
C GLN A 32 -0.02 -10.95 -0.33
N ILE A 33 -0.34 -10.15 0.70
CA ILE A 33 -0.06 -8.71 0.72
C ILE A 33 1.45 -8.45 0.74
N VAL A 34 2.20 -9.18 1.58
CA VAL A 34 3.67 -9.10 1.62
C VAL A 34 4.31 -9.44 0.28
N GLU A 35 3.85 -10.50 -0.38
CA GLU A 35 4.34 -10.88 -1.72
C GLU A 35 4.09 -9.77 -2.74
N SER A 36 2.86 -9.24 -2.77
CA SER A 36 2.50 -8.12 -3.65
C SER A 36 3.38 -6.88 -3.39
N LEU A 37 3.67 -6.60 -2.12
CA LEU A 37 4.55 -5.51 -1.72
C LEU A 37 6.00 -5.75 -2.14
N ASN A 38 6.52 -6.97 -2.00
CA ASN A 38 7.88 -7.31 -2.44
C ASN A 38 8.06 -7.07 -3.93
N ASP A 39 7.13 -7.57 -4.75
CA ASP A 39 7.16 -7.37 -6.21
C ASP A 39 7.04 -5.90 -6.60
N GLY A 40 6.09 -5.19 -5.95
CA GLY A 40 5.86 -3.77 -6.20
C GLY A 40 7.07 -2.91 -5.82
N ILE A 41 7.60 -3.09 -4.60
CA ILE A 41 8.79 -2.38 -4.12
C ILE A 41 9.99 -2.68 -5.00
N PHE A 42 10.19 -3.94 -5.41
CA PHE A 42 11.26 -4.31 -6.33
C PHE A 42 11.14 -3.54 -7.65
N LYS A 43 9.95 -3.50 -8.27
CA LYS A 43 9.71 -2.73 -9.51
C LYS A 43 9.87 -1.23 -9.35
N LEU A 44 9.50 -0.67 -8.19
CA LEU A 44 9.63 0.76 -7.90
C LEU A 44 11.08 1.17 -7.58
N SER A 45 11.86 0.25 -7.00
CA SER A 45 13.25 0.47 -6.60
C SER A 45 14.25 0.18 -7.72
N LYS A 46 13.92 -0.76 -8.60
CA LYS A 46 14.67 -1.00 -9.84
C LYS A 46 14.15 -0.06 -10.94
N GLU A 47 15.00 0.21 -11.92
CA GLU A 47 14.65 0.92 -13.17
C GLU A 47 14.47 2.44 -13.16
N LYS A 48 14.99 3.20 -12.18
CA LYS A 48 14.77 4.67 -12.18
C LYS A 48 13.29 5.04 -12.41
N CYS A 49 12.38 4.19 -11.92
CA CYS A 49 10.96 4.36 -12.15
C CYS A 49 10.55 5.68 -11.49
N GLN A 50 10.17 6.66 -12.30
CA GLN A 50 9.95 8.04 -11.90
C GLN A 50 8.80 8.65 -12.70
N GLY A 51 8.28 9.78 -12.21
CA GLY A 51 7.17 10.47 -12.87
C GLY A 51 5.94 9.57 -12.99
N LEU A 52 5.28 9.61 -14.16
CA LEU A 52 4.01 8.92 -14.37
C LEU A 52 4.09 7.40 -14.18
N ALA A 53 5.19 6.76 -14.60
CA ALA A 53 5.35 5.32 -14.49
C ALA A 53 5.36 4.86 -13.02
N PHE A 54 6.05 5.61 -12.16
CA PHE A 54 6.05 5.37 -10.73
C PHE A 54 4.65 5.56 -10.13
N ASP A 55 3.99 6.67 -10.49
CA ASP A 55 2.66 7.01 -9.96
C ASP A 55 1.61 5.95 -10.32
N ASN A 56 1.69 5.38 -11.52
CA ASN A 56 0.80 4.31 -11.99
C ASN A 56 1.09 2.99 -11.27
N LEU A 57 2.35 2.59 -11.14
CA LEU A 57 2.71 1.38 -10.39
C LEU A 57 2.28 1.45 -8.93
N VAL A 58 2.45 2.60 -8.28
CA VAL A 58 1.96 2.82 -6.91
C VAL A 58 0.43 2.75 -6.87
N HIS A 59 -0.27 3.32 -7.85
CA HIS A 59 -1.74 3.22 -7.93
C HIS A 59 -2.20 1.77 -7.97
N ASP A 60 -1.69 1.01 -8.95
CA ASP A 60 -2.09 -0.38 -9.17
C ASP A 60 -1.75 -1.26 -7.98
N LEU A 61 -0.61 -1.00 -7.32
CA LEU A 61 -0.20 -1.72 -6.12
C LEU A 61 -1.16 -1.43 -4.95
N VAL A 62 -1.44 -0.14 -4.69
CA VAL A 62 -2.32 0.28 -3.61
C VAL A 62 -3.74 -0.23 -3.84
N GLN A 63 -4.26 -0.17 -5.06
CA GLN A 63 -5.58 -0.68 -5.40
C GLN A 63 -5.68 -2.20 -5.17
N ARG A 64 -4.70 -2.98 -5.63
CA ARG A 64 -4.69 -4.44 -5.44
C ARG A 64 -4.64 -4.83 -3.96
N ILE A 65 -3.79 -4.16 -3.17
CA ILE A 65 -3.71 -4.40 -1.73
C ILE A 65 -5.02 -3.98 -1.04
N SER A 66 -5.58 -2.82 -1.35
CA SER A 66 -6.89 -2.38 -0.83
C SER A 66 -7.99 -3.41 -1.06
N LEU A 67 -8.05 -3.99 -2.27
CA LEU A 67 -9.01 -5.05 -2.59
C LEU A 67 -8.78 -6.32 -1.79
N LYS A 68 -7.52 -6.74 -1.60
CA LYS A 68 -7.20 -7.89 -0.73
C LYS A 68 -7.59 -7.63 0.72
N ILE A 69 -7.36 -6.42 1.23
CA ILE A 69 -7.71 -6.05 2.60
C ILE A 69 -9.24 -6.03 2.77
N ALA A 70 -9.99 -5.53 1.77
CA ALA A 70 -11.44 -5.47 1.84
C ALA A 70 -12.13 -6.84 1.75
N ASN A 71 -11.52 -7.79 1.01
CA ASN A 71 -12.10 -9.11 0.73
C ASN A 71 -11.54 -10.24 1.60
N GLY A 72 -10.42 -10.01 2.30
CA GLY A 72 -9.75 -11.01 3.13
C GLY A 72 -9.84 -10.70 4.62
N ASP A 73 -9.51 -11.70 5.43
CA ASP A 73 -9.25 -11.50 6.85
C ASP A 73 -7.83 -10.97 7.03
N VAL A 74 -7.67 -9.81 7.66
CA VAL A 74 -6.41 -9.07 7.72
C VAL A 74 -6.09 -8.71 9.16
N SER A 75 -4.95 -9.20 9.63
CA SER A 75 -4.48 -8.88 10.98
C SER A 75 -3.59 -7.66 10.92
N PHE A 76 -4.15 -6.46 11.02
CA PHE A 76 -3.40 -5.21 11.16
C PHE A 76 -3.44 -4.70 12.60
N ASN A 77 -2.28 -4.36 13.16
CA ASN A 77 -2.15 -3.61 14.41
C ASN A 77 -2.29 -2.09 14.17
N ALA A 78 -2.22 -1.29 15.23
CA ALA A 78 -2.36 0.17 15.14
C ALA A 78 -1.31 0.81 14.20
N GLU A 79 -0.06 0.37 14.25
CA GLU A 79 1.03 0.92 13.43
C GLU A 79 0.87 0.56 11.95
N THR A 80 0.58 -0.70 11.62
CA THR A 80 0.30 -1.11 10.22
C THR A 80 -0.90 -0.36 9.64
N ARG A 81 -1.98 -0.16 10.41
CA ARG A 81 -3.13 0.67 9.98
C ARG A 81 -2.73 2.11 9.72
N LYS A 82 -1.90 2.70 10.59
CA LYS A 82 -1.41 4.08 10.46
C LYS A 82 -0.55 4.26 9.22
N VAL A 83 0.39 3.35 8.97
CA VAL A 83 1.25 3.39 7.77
C VAL A 83 0.40 3.20 6.51
N TRP A 84 -0.54 2.26 6.52
CA TRP A 84 -1.46 2.05 5.39
C TRP A 84 -2.29 3.29 5.09
N SER A 85 -2.86 3.93 6.11
CA SER A 85 -3.61 5.19 5.96
C SER A 85 -2.75 6.29 5.33
N ALA A 86 -1.48 6.41 5.74
CA ALA A 86 -0.56 7.38 5.15
C ALA A 86 -0.29 7.12 3.66
N ILE A 87 -0.08 5.85 3.27
CA ILE A 87 0.12 5.46 1.86
C ILE A 87 -1.08 5.88 1.02
N VAL A 88 -2.30 5.59 1.49
CA VAL A 88 -3.48 5.82 0.66
C VAL A 88 -3.87 7.30 0.62
N ASN A 89 -3.66 8.05 1.70
CA ASN A 89 -3.85 9.51 1.68
C ASN A 89 -2.85 10.23 0.77
N MET A 90 -1.64 9.69 0.57
CA MET A 90 -0.72 10.21 -0.45
C MET A 90 -1.24 10.04 -1.89
N LYS A 91 -2.23 9.16 -2.10
CA LYS A 91 -2.85 8.90 -3.39
C LYS A 91 -4.11 9.70 -3.67
N LYS A 92 -4.70 10.42 -2.69
CA LYS A 92 -5.91 11.25 -2.91
C LYS A 92 -5.61 12.42 -3.86
N GLY A 93 -5.65 12.15 -5.16
CA GLY A 93 -5.94 13.12 -6.21
C GLY A 93 -7.47 13.20 -6.44
N PRO A 94 -7.96 14.25 -7.12
CA PRO A 94 -9.39 14.55 -7.24
C PRO A 94 -10.25 13.50 -7.97
N SER A 95 -9.67 12.44 -8.56
CA SER A 95 -10.39 11.41 -9.32
C SER A 95 -10.51 10.03 -8.63
N ASP A 96 -9.91 9.81 -7.46
CA ASP A 96 -9.77 8.48 -6.84
C ASP A 96 -10.89 8.13 -5.82
N ASN A 97 -12.15 8.39 -6.19
CA ASN A 97 -13.30 8.11 -5.33
C ASN A 97 -13.46 6.62 -4.97
N SER A 98 -13.06 5.68 -5.85
CA SER A 98 -13.20 4.24 -5.56
C SER A 98 -12.30 3.77 -4.41
N LEU A 99 -11.06 4.28 -4.34
CA LEU A 99 -10.13 4.01 -3.25
C LEU A 99 -10.61 4.61 -1.93
N ALA A 100 -11.21 5.81 -1.97
CA ALA A 100 -11.78 6.45 -0.79
C ALA A 100 -12.90 5.62 -0.14
N TYR A 101 -13.77 4.98 -0.94
CA TYR A 101 -14.83 4.11 -0.45
C TYR A 101 -14.30 2.82 0.18
N THR A 102 -13.29 2.18 -0.44
CA THR A 102 -12.66 0.99 0.15
C THR A 102 -12.02 1.31 1.50
N LEU A 103 -11.41 2.49 1.65
CA LEU A 103 -10.82 2.92 2.92
C LEU A 103 -11.83 3.24 4.00
N LEU A 104 -12.94 3.90 3.66
CA LEU A 104 -13.99 4.20 4.64
C LEU A 104 -14.51 2.91 5.28
N ASN A 105 -14.69 1.85 4.50
CA ASN A 105 -15.08 0.55 5.04
C ASN A 105 -13.99 -0.14 5.88
N LEU A 106 -12.71 0.18 5.67
CA LEU A 106 -11.59 -0.40 6.41
C LEU A 106 -11.39 0.20 7.81
N PHE A 107 -11.80 1.44 8.03
CA PHE A 107 -11.63 2.13 9.32
C PHE A 107 -12.90 2.20 10.17
N HIS A 108 -14.03 1.69 9.65
CA HIS A 108 -15.33 1.63 10.34
C HIS A 108 -15.73 0.22 10.83
N ARG A 109 -14.86 -0.78 10.67
CA ARG A 109 -15.06 -2.16 11.18
C ARG A 109 -14.34 -2.40 12.50
#